data_AF-A0A6L5B976-F1
#
_entry.id   AF-A0A6L5B976-F1
#
_cell.length_a   1.000
_cell.length_b   1.000
_cell.length_c   1.000
_cell.angle_alpha   90.00
_cell.angle_beta   90.00
_cell.angle_gamma   90.00
#
_symmetry.space_group_name_H-M   'P 1'
#
loop_
_entity.id
_entity.type
_entity.pdbx_description
1 polymer ?
#
loop_
_entity_poly.entity_id
_entity_poly.type
_entity_poly.pdbx_seq_one_letter_code
_entity_poly.pdbx_strand_id
1 'polypeptide(L)'
;MATSGNKWGIVMSRGAGFSDQVVELDFLYPSEGVHRRWDVGYRITAAAATWDQTALVLSIPRRKPGDETQETLRTSAFPSTHVKDKWAKNLYIASVCYGRTVS
;
A
#
# COMPACT_ATOMS: atom_id res chain seq x y z
N MET A 1 5.21 10.63 -7.99
CA MET A 1 3.81 10.26 -8.32
C MET A 1 3.37 11.12 -9.48
N ALA A 2 2.80 10.52 -10.53
CA ALA A 2 2.37 11.23 -11.72
C ALA A 2 1.00 11.90 -11.47
N THR A 3 0.95 12.93 -10.64
CA THR A 3 -0.24 13.78 -10.56
C THR A 3 -0.08 14.89 -11.59
N SER A 4 -0.83 14.83 -12.69
CA SER A 4 -1.03 15.97 -13.58
C SER A 4 -2.35 16.65 -13.21
N GLY A 5 -2.29 17.54 -12.22
CA GLY A 5 -3.48 18.18 -11.66
C GLY A 5 -4.46 17.17 -11.04
N ASN A 6 -5.75 17.32 -11.36
CA ASN A 6 -6.86 16.56 -10.77
C ASN A 6 -7.27 15.31 -11.59
N LYS A 7 -6.32 14.66 -12.27
CA LYS A 7 -6.60 13.51 -13.13
C LYS A 7 -5.96 12.24 -12.60
N TRP A 8 -6.70 11.14 -12.67
CA TRP A 8 -6.18 9.79 -12.42
C TRP A 8 -5.48 9.25 -13.67
N GLY A 9 -4.31 8.64 -13.46
CA GLY A 9 -3.64 7.81 -14.47
C GLY A 9 -3.58 6.37 -13.97
N ILE A 10 -4.02 5.42 -14.80
CA ILE A 10 -4.02 3.99 -14.47
C ILE A 10 -3.33 3.22 -15.60
N VAL A 11 -2.44 2.30 -15.24
CA VAL A 11 -1.80 1.36 -16.16
C VAL A 11 -2.21 -0.06 -15.77
N MET A 12 -2.71 -0.83 -16.73
CA MET A 12 -3.12 -2.21 -16.52
C MET A 12 -2.32 -3.13 -17.46
N SER A 13 -2.00 -4.33 -16.99
CA SER A 13 -1.26 -5.32 -17.78
C SER A 13 -1.85 -6.71 -17.60
N ARG A 14 -1.93 -7.47 -18.71
CA ARG A 14 -2.33 -8.90 -18.67
C ARG A 14 -1.36 -9.75 -17.84
N GLY A 15 -0.10 -9.31 -17.69
CA GLY A 15 0.97 -10.01 -16.98
C GLY A 15 1.18 -9.59 -15.52
N ALA A 16 0.23 -8.91 -14.87
CA ALA A 16 0.42 -8.34 -13.52
C ALA A 16 0.65 -9.39 -12.40
N GLY A 17 0.34 -10.67 -12.64
CA GLY A 17 0.61 -11.74 -11.68
C GLY A 17 -0.40 -11.87 -10.54
N PHE A 18 -1.53 -11.15 -10.60
CA PHE A 18 -2.59 -11.18 -9.60
C PHE A 18 -3.81 -11.97 -10.08
N SER A 19 -4.49 -12.65 -9.16
CA SER A 19 -5.78 -13.32 -9.41
C SER A 19 -6.95 -12.40 -9.13
N ASP A 20 -6.80 -11.53 -8.13
CA ASP A 20 -7.80 -10.56 -7.70
C ASP A 20 -7.09 -9.27 -7.27
N GLN A 21 -7.75 -8.12 -7.45
CA GLN A 21 -7.23 -6.81 -7.10
C GLN A 21 -8.37 -5.85 -6.76
N VAL A 22 -8.18 -5.06 -5.71
CA VAL A 22 -9.09 -3.99 -5.29
C VAL A 22 -8.32 -2.70 -5.02
N VAL A 23 -9.02 -1.58 -5.06
CA VAL A 23 -8.49 -0.26 -4.69
C VAL A 23 -9.32 0.27 -3.53
N GLU A 24 -8.67 0.53 -2.41
CA GLU A 24 -9.26 1.25 -1.27
C GLU A 24 -8.87 2.73 -1.41
N LEU A 25 -9.87 3.59 -1.63
CA LEU A 25 -9.72 5.05 -1.71
C LEU A 25 -10.26 5.66 -0.40
N ASP A 26 -9.45 6.46 0.28
CA ASP A 26 -9.88 7.08 1.54
C ASP A 26 -9.22 8.45 1.79
N PHE A 27 -9.96 9.32 2.46
CA PHE A 27 -9.51 10.60 3.02
C PHE A 27 -8.85 10.43 4.40
N LEU A 28 -9.15 9.33 5.11
CA LEU A 28 -8.79 9.10 6.51
C LEU A 28 -8.01 7.79 6.72
N TYR A 29 -7.18 7.36 5.77
CA TYR A 29 -6.39 6.11 5.84
C TYR A 29 -7.22 4.85 6.14
N PRO A 30 -7.38 3.92 5.19
CA PRO A 30 -8.37 2.85 5.29
C PRO A 30 -7.88 1.67 6.16
N SER A 31 -7.59 1.88 7.44
CA SER A 31 -7.04 0.84 8.32
C SER A 31 -7.97 -0.37 8.43
N GLU A 32 -9.27 -0.16 8.64
CA GLU A 32 -10.26 -1.24 8.74
C GLU A 32 -10.38 -2.04 7.44
N GLY A 33 -10.38 -1.33 6.29
CA GLY A 33 -10.41 -1.96 4.98
C GLY A 33 -9.19 -2.84 4.74
N VAL A 34 -7.99 -2.33 5.06
CA VAL A 34 -6.73 -3.07 4.92
C VAL A 34 -6.74 -4.35 5.77
N HIS A 35 -7.12 -4.28 7.04
CA HIS A 35 -7.12 -5.47 7.91
C HIS A 35 -8.10 -6.54 7.41
N ARG A 36 -9.34 -6.16 7.07
CA ARG A 36 -10.34 -7.09 6.52
C ARG A 36 -9.86 -7.76 5.23
N ARG A 37 -9.11 -7.05 4.40
CA ARG A 37 -8.55 -7.56 3.14
C ARG A 37 -7.36 -8.49 3.38
N TRP A 38 -6.51 -8.19 4.36
CA TRP A 38 -5.44 -9.10 4.80
C TRP A 38 -6.00 -10.44 5.29
N ASP A 39 -7.12 -10.44 6.03
CA ASP A 39 -7.75 -11.67 6.54
C ASP A 39 -8.21 -12.61 5.42
N VAL A 40 -8.52 -12.08 4.24
CA VAL A 40 -8.94 -12.86 3.06
C VAL A 40 -7.85 -12.96 1.99
N GLY A 41 -6.59 -12.69 2.35
CA GLY A 41 -5.40 -13.01 1.54
C GLY A 41 -4.96 -11.94 0.56
N TYR A 42 -5.56 -10.75 0.55
CA TYR A 42 -5.01 -9.62 -0.20
C TYR A 42 -3.76 -9.09 0.48
N ARG A 43 -2.86 -8.47 -0.28
CA ARG A 43 -1.70 -7.71 0.22
C ARG A 43 -1.62 -6.37 -0.48
N ILE A 44 -1.17 -5.33 0.22
CA ILE A 44 -0.91 -4.03 -0.39
C ILE A 44 0.24 -4.20 -1.38
N THR A 45 -0.02 -3.91 -2.64
CA THR A 45 0.97 -4.05 -3.74
C THR A 45 1.36 -2.71 -4.34
N ALA A 46 0.57 -1.65 -4.12
CA ALA A 46 0.93 -0.30 -4.47
C ALA A 46 0.21 0.71 -3.57
N ALA A 47 0.84 1.86 -3.36
CA ALA A 47 0.27 2.98 -2.64
C ALA A 47 0.52 4.27 -3.42
N ALA A 48 -0.49 5.13 -3.44
CA ALA A 48 -0.44 6.48 -3.98
C ALA A 48 -1.18 7.41 -3.03
N ALA A 49 -0.73 8.65 -2.91
CA ALA A 49 -1.32 9.65 -2.04
C ALA A 49 -1.16 11.05 -2.64
N THR A 50 -2.20 11.85 -2.48
CA THR A 50 -2.20 13.29 -2.71
C THR A 50 -2.24 14.01 -1.35
N TRP A 51 -2.38 15.32 -1.37
CA TRP A 51 -2.56 16.09 -0.14
C TRP A 51 -3.95 15.91 0.51
N ASP A 52 -4.88 15.29 -0.21
CA ASP A 52 -6.28 15.12 0.21
C ASP A 52 -6.70 13.64 0.29
N GLN A 53 -6.09 12.74 -0.47
CA GLN A 53 -6.54 11.37 -0.62
C GLN A 53 -5.38 10.37 -0.59
N THR A 54 -5.69 9.14 -0.19
CA THR A 54 -4.79 8.00 -0.34
C THR A 54 -5.51 6.89 -1.11
N ALA A 55 -4.77 6.22 -1.99
CA ALA A 55 -5.20 5.05 -2.73
C ALA A 55 -4.26 3.89 -2.40
N LEU A 56 -4.81 2.81 -1.86
CA LEU A 56 -4.09 1.56 -1.66
C LEU A 56 -4.63 0.52 -2.66
N VAL A 57 -3.73 -0.05 -3.45
CA VAL A 57 -4.05 -1.19 -4.29
C VAL A 57 -3.71 -2.45 -3.50
N LEU A 58 -4.70 -3.31 -3.28
CA LEU A 58 -4.50 -4.60 -2.64
C LEU A 58 -4.77 -5.71 -3.65
N SER A 59 -3.89 -6.71 -3.69
CA SER A 59 -3.97 -7.80 -4.67
C SER A 59 -3.76 -9.17 -4.03
N ILE A 60 -4.36 -10.20 -4.61
CA ILE A 60 -4.04 -11.60 -4.31
C ILE A 60 -3.07 -12.10 -5.38
N PRO A 61 -1.82 -12.48 -5.01
CA PRO A 61 -0.86 -13.00 -5.97
C PRO A 61 -1.27 -14.41 -6.44
N ARG A 62 -1.11 -14.69 -7.74
CA ARG A 62 -1.38 -16.03 -8.31
C ARG A 62 -0.46 -17.11 -7.73
N ARG A 63 0.74 -16.71 -7.28
CA ARG A 63 1.69 -17.55 -6.58
C ARG A 63 1.83 -17.06 -5.14
N LYS A 64 1.40 -17.88 -4.19
CA LYS A 64 1.42 -17.54 -2.78
C LYS A 64 2.86 -17.47 -2.25
N PRO A 65 3.30 -16.34 -1.66
CA PRO A 65 4.58 -16.25 -0.96
C PRO A 65 4.58 -17.15 0.27
N GLY A 66 5.77 -17.59 0.71
CA GLY A 66 5.91 -18.43 1.91
C GLY A 66 5.67 -17.66 3.21
N ASP A 67 6.25 -16.46 3.31
CA ASP A 67 5.97 -15.49 4.37
C ASP A 67 5.26 -14.30 3.75
N GLU A 68 4.13 -13.92 4.32
CA GLU A 68 3.28 -12.85 3.83
C GLU A 68 3.15 -11.69 4.83
N THR A 69 4.00 -11.66 5.86
CA THR A 69 3.97 -10.62 6.88
C THR A 69 4.11 -9.24 6.22
N GLN A 70 3.07 -8.43 6.37
CA GLN A 70 3.04 -7.05 5.91
C GLN A 70 2.56 -6.17 7.06
N GLU A 71 3.16 -5.00 7.18
CA GLU A 71 2.76 -4.00 8.14
C GLU A 71 2.68 -2.63 7.46
N THR A 72 1.95 -1.73 8.10
CA THR A 72 1.82 -0.35 7.66
C THR A 72 2.19 0.58 8.81
N LEU A 73 2.92 1.64 8.51
CA LEU A 73 3.26 2.68 9.48
C LEU A 73 2.82 4.04 8.92
N ARG A 74 2.17 4.82 9.77
CA ARG A 74 1.76 6.19 9.48
C ARG A 74 2.52 7.16 10.38
N THR A 75 3.30 8.05 9.78
CA THR A 75 4.10 9.07 10.49
C THR A 75 4.13 10.37 9.69
N SER A 76 4.36 11.49 10.39
CA SER A 76 4.53 12.81 9.77
C SER A 76 5.93 13.00 9.17
N ALA A 77 6.96 12.50 9.86
CA ALA A 77 8.33 12.48 9.36
C ALA A 77 8.66 11.13 8.72
N PHE A 78 9.70 11.11 7.87
CA PHE A 78 10.19 9.87 7.30
C PHE A 78 10.72 8.92 8.40
N PRO A 79 10.21 7.68 8.51
CA PRO A 79 10.45 6.82 9.67
C PRO A 79 11.75 6.01 9.56
N SER A 80 12.90 6.69 9.46
CA SER A 80 14.19 6.04 9.21
C SER A 80 14.62 5.03 10.28
N THR A 81 14.34 5.30 11.56
CA THR A 81 14.62 4.36 12.66
C THR A 81 13.79 3.09 12.53
N HIS A 82 12.48 3.23 12.32
CA HIS A 82 11.59 2.08 12.15
C HIS A 82 11.99 1.22 10.96
N VAL A 83 12.36 1.83 9.83
CA VAL A 83 12.85 1.11 8.65
C VAL A 83 14.08 0.26 8.99
N LYS A 84 15.06 0.82 9.70
CA LYS A 84 16.26 0.08 10.13
C LYS A 84 15.92 -1.10 11.05
N ASP A 85 15.02 -0.88 12.00
CA ASP A 85 14.56 -1.94 12.92
C ASP A 85 13.84 -3.08 12.18
N LYS A 86 13.12 -2.77 11.10
CA LYS A 86 12.40 -3.76 10.29
C LYS A 86 13.32 -4.53 9.36
N TRP A 87 14.33 -3.89 8.79
CA TRP A 87 15.37 -4.60 8.05
C TRP A 87 16.08 -5.65 8.91
N ALA A 88 16.35 -5.35 10.19
CA ALA A 88 16.93 -6.32 11.12
C ALA A 88 16.02 -7.54 11.40
N LYS A 89 14.73 -7.44 11.08
CA LYS A 89 13.72 -8.51 11.20
C LYS A 89 13.34 -9.14 9.85
N ASN A 90 14.16 -8.94 8.81
CA ASN A 90 13.93 -9.45 7.46
C ASN A 90 12.65 -8.91 6.79
N LEU A 91 12.17 -7.74 7.21
CA LEU A 91 11.07 -7.01 6.58
C LEU A 91 11.62 -5.87 5.73
N TYR A 92 11.15 -5.76 4.48
CA TYR A 92 11.64 -4.79 3.50
C TYR A 92 10.55 -3.82 3.08
N ILE A 93 10.95 -2.65 2.56
CA ILE A 93 10.01 -1.65 2.02
C ILE A 93 9.37 -2.21 0.75
N ALA A 94 8.06 -2.48 0.80
CA ALA A 94 7.28 -2.92 -0.35
C ALA A 94 6.59 -1.76 -1.08
N SER A 95 6.22 -0.71 -0.36
CA SER A 95 5.60 0.49 -0.93
C SER A 95 5.81 1.69 -0.01
N VAL A 96 5.89 2.89 -0.57
CA VAL A 96 5.96 4.15 0.16
C VAL A 96 5.19 5.23 -0.59
N CYS A 97 4.38 5.99 0.13
CA CYS A 97 3.76 7.20 -0.37
C CYS A 97 3.79 8.27 0.73
N TYR A 98 3.91 9.52 0.33
CA TYR A 98 3.82 10.65 1.24
C TYR A 98 2.68 11.54 0.78
N GLY A 99 1.82 11.89 1.72
CA GLY A 99 0.59 12.64 1.50
C GLY A 99 -0.09 12.89 2.85
N ARG A 100 -1.24 13.55 2.85
CA ARG A 100 -1.95 13.82 4.10
C ARG A 100 -2.69 12.56 4.53
N THR A 101 -2.16 11.84 5.52
CA THR A 101 -2.92 10.81 6.22
C THR A 101 -3.23 11.32 7.63
N VAL A 102 -3.98 12.44 7.67
CA VAL A 102 -4.53 13.15 8.86
C VAL A 102 -3.53 13.51 9.98
N SER A 103 -3.62 14.76 10.43
CA SER A 103 -2.90 15.31 11.60
C SER A 103 -3.26 14.62 12.89
#